data_AF-A0A069PL30-F1
#
_entry.id   AF-A0A069PL30-F1
#
_cell.length_a   1.000
_cell.length_b   1.000
_cell.length_c   1.000
_cell.angle_alpha   90.00
_cell.angle_beta   90.00
_cell.angle_gamma   90.00
#
_symmetry.space_group_name_H-M   'P 1'
#
loop_
_entity.id
_entity.type
_entity.pdbx_description
1 polymer ?
#
loop_
_entity_poly.entity_id
_entity_poly.type
_entity_poly.pdbx_seq_one_letter_code
_entity_poly.pdbx_strand_id
1 'polypeptide(L)'
;MANSGWDIAMRRIDSEYDLPQFIAARLVRNIAANKFRLPANDRSMFQQLPDDVIARIEQIVHDAYLEAGEDVGGDILREHLWQQAFDGRRGMIANGELLPPTEFRRRIGVTEKRLEQLLGDGSLFSVEVDGALFIPAVLANRAHNLRRLRATCRIIVPAPPWCRIDFLSSPRGSLGDRGPLDMLDDDDDFKTLRQVAAAWAAEWSRTTVKLYEGTHETEPSDVPPLYTASAEIDPRRRLWERASEALKVHGYQWPLGPYSDVRKFTLFVERETAGDAAPTPEACMQIVVDGEDIRIRLVAAPGATPRSQTFPALKQKNLIDLAKRVIAHLK
;
A
#
# COMPACT_ATOMS: atom_id res chain seq x y z
N MET A 1 28.30 20.85 15.58
CA MET A 1 28.86 21.12 14.24
C MET A 1 28.41 19.97 13.37
N ALA A 2 27.63 20.22 12.31
CA ALA A 2 27.27 19.17 11.37
C ALA A 2 28.55 18.77 10.62
N ASN A 3 28.90 17.48 10.63
CA ASN A 3 30.03 17.00 9.81
C ASN A 3 29.61 17.09 8.35
N SER A 4 30.41 17.72 7.50
CA SER A 4 30.12 17.74 6.05
C SER A 4 30.21 16.33 5.46
N GLY A 5 29.57 16.11 4.31
CA GLY A 5 29.68 14.85 3.59
C GLY A 5 31.14 14.50 3.28
N TRP A 6 31.96 15.52 3.04
CA TRP A 6 33.40 15.39 2.87
C TRP A 6 34.10 14.86 4.12
N ASP A 7 33.80 15.41 5.31
CA ASP A 7 34.42 14.98 6.57
C ASP A 7 34.05 13.53 6.94
N ILE A 8 32.81 13.13 6.66
CA ILE A 8 32.32 11.77 6.89
C ILE A 8 33.00 10.80 5.91
N ALA A 9 33.07 11.16 4.63
CA ALA A 9 33.71 10.34 3.59
C ALA A 9 35.19 10.10 3.89
N MET A 10 35.94 11.17 4.19
CA MET A 10 37.36 11.08 4.52
C MET A 10 37.62 10.16 5.72
N ARG A 11 36.84 10.31 6.80
CA ARG A 11 36.98 9.47 7.99
C ARG A 11 36.73 7.98 7.70
N ARG A 12 35.74 7.67 6.85
CA ARG A 12 35.42 6.29 6.47
C ARG A 12 36.49 5.68 5.56
N ILE A 13 36.97 6.44 4.58
CA ILE A 13 38.06 6.00 3.70
C ILE A 13 39.31 5.73 4.54
N ASP A 14 39.69 6.62 5.46
CA ASP A 14 40.85 6.43 6.34
C ASP A 14 40.69 5.20 7.28
N SER A 15 39.44 4.81 7.58
CA SER A 15 39.15 3.62 8.40
C SER A 15 39.17 2.30 7.62
N GLU A 16 38.86 2.35 6.32
CA GLU A 16 38.78 1.16 5.45
C GLU A 16 40.07 0.94 4.65
N TYR A 17 40.82 2.00 4.34
CA TYR A 17 41.95 1.97 3.42
C TYR A 17 43.13 2.82 3.90
N ASP A 18 44.34 2.29 3.75
CA ASP A 18 45.59 3.03 3.96
C ASP A 18 45.98 3.79 2.68
N LEU A 19 45.24 4.86 2.38
CA LEU A 19 45.48 5.71 1.21
C LEU A 19 46.21 7.00 1.61
N PRO A 20 47.18 7.46 0.80
CA PRO A 20 47.74 8.79 1.01
C PRO A 20 46.63 9.85 0.97
N GLN A 21 46.58 10.71 1.99
CA GLN A 21 45.48 11.65 2.21
C GLN A 21 45.19 12.55 0.99
N PHE A 22 46.24 12.90 0.22
CA PHE A 22 46.08 13.69 -1.00
C PHE A 22 45.36 12.93 -2.13
N ILE A 23 45.49 11.60 -2.20
CA ILE A 23 44.78 10.74 -3.15
C ILE A 23 43.32 10.60 -2.72
N ALA A 24 43.07 10.27 -1.45
CA ALA A 24 41.73 10.16 -0.89
C ALA A 24 40.93 11.47 -1.06
N ALA A 25 41.51 12.61 -0.69
CA ALA A 25 40.85 13.91 -0.83
C ALA A 25 40.53 14.26 -2.29
N ARG A 26 41.40 13.86 -3.24
CA ARG A 26 41.17 14.08 -4.68
C ARG A 26 40.06 13.18 -5.23
N LEU A 27 40.00 11.91 -4.80
CA LEU A 27 38.93 10.99 -5.14
C LEU A 27 37.58 11.52 -4.66
N VAL A 28 37.46 11.87 -3.38
CA VAL A 28 36.21 12.38 -2.79
C VAL A 28 35.68 13.59 -3.56
N ARG A 29 36.56 14.57 -3.88
CA ARG A 29 36.17 15.76 -4.65
C ARG A 29 35.72 15.43 -6.07
N ASN A 30 36.46 14.58 -6.78
CA ASN A 30 36.12 14.22 -8.16
C ASN A 30 34.83 13.42 -8.21
N ILE A 31 34.61 12.49 -7.28
CA ILE A 31 33.41 11.67 -7.18
C ILE A 31 32.19 12.57 -6.86
N ALA A 32 32.30 13.42 -5.83
CA ALA A 32 31.21 14.33 -5.45
C ALA A 32 30.85 15.32 -6.59
N ALA A 33 31.85 15.83 -7.32
CA ALA A 33 31.62 16.73 -8.45
C ALA A 33 30.98 16.05 -9.67
N ASN A 34 31.06 14.73 -9.78
CA ASN A 34 30.62 13.95 -10.94
C ASN A 34 29.49 12.98 -10.62
N LYS A 35 28.47 13.45 -9.88
CA LYS A 35 27.27 12.66 -9.53
C LYS A 35 27.62 11.35 -8.81
N PHE A 36 28.57 11.42 -7.89
CA PHE A 36 29.02 10.30 -7.07
C PHE A 36 29.60 9.13 -7.87
N ARG A 37 30.12 9.39 -9.07
CA ARG A 37 30.90 8.43 -9.85
C ARG A 37 32.19 9.05 -10.36
N LEU A 38 33.25 8.27 -10.41
CA LEU A 38 34.51 8.67 -10.99
C LEU A 38 34.43 8.51 -12.53
N PRO A 39 34.56 9.60 -13.31
CA PRO A 39 34.53 9.51 -14.77
C PRO A 39 35.61 8.57 -15.31
N ALA A 40 35.31 7.86 -16.39
CA ALA A 40 36.27 6.92 -17.01
C ALA A 40 37.60 7.58 -17.39
N ASN A 41 37.58 8.85 -17.78
CA ASN A 41 38.77 9.64 -18.10
C ASN A 41 39.61 9.97 -16.86
N ASP A 42 39.00 10.05 -15.69
CA ASP A 42 39.71 10.34 -14.44
C ASP A 42 40.24 9.05 -13.79
N ARG A 43 39.68 7.88 -14.12
CA ARG A 43 40.18 6.57 -13.66
C ARG A 43 41.64 6.33 -14.03
N SER A 44 42.11 6.87 -15.16
CA SER A 44 43.52 6.75 -15.54
C SER A 44 44.48 7.42 -14.55
N MET A 45 44.03 8.40 -13.78
CA MET A 45 44.84 9.04 -12.74
C MET A 45 44.95 8.22 -11.45
N PHE A 46 44.10 7.19 -11.28
CA PHE A 46 44.01 6.35 -10.09
C PHE A 46 44.29 4.87 -10.40
N GLN A 47 45.01 4.57 -11.50
CA GLN A 47 45.31 3.21 -11.97
C GLN A 47 46.00 2.29 -10.95
N GLN A 48 46.55 2.86 -9.88
CA GLN A 48 47.15 2.10 -8.78
C GLN A 48 46.09 1.47 -7.85
N LEU A 49 44.83 1.91 -7.93
CA LEU A 49 43.73 1.37 -7.15
C LEU A 49 42.95 0.34 -7.99
N PRO A 50 42.67 -0.84 -7.42
CA PRO A 50 41.75 -1.81 -8.02
C PRO A 50 40.35 -1.22 -8.25
N ASP A 51 39.66 -1.68 -9.30
CA ASP A 51 38.31 -1.19 -9.64
C ASP A 51 37.28 -1.42 -8.53
N ASP A 52 37.41 -2.51 -7.76
CA ASP A 52 36.56 -2.82 -6.60
C ASP A 52 36.79 -1.82 -5.44
N VAL A 53 38.03 -1.38 -5.23
CA VAL A 53 38.38 -0.34 -4.24
C VAL A 53 37.79 1.01 -4.68
N ILE A 54 37.90 1.36 -5.95
CA ILE A 54 37.30 2.59 -6.49
C ILE A 54 35.77 2.54 -6.33
N ALA A 55 35.12 1.42 -6.67
CA ALA A 55 33.67 1.26 -6.52
C ALA A 55 33.23 1.38 -5.05
N ARG A 56 34.01 0.83 -4.12
CA ARG A 56 33.74 0.96 -2.68
C ARG A 56 33.93 2.40 -2.19
N ILE A 57 34.94 3.12 -2.67
CA ILE A 57 35.15 4.53 -2.35
C ILE A 57 34.03 5.41 -2.93
N GLU A 58 33.57 5.14 -4.15
CA GLU A 58 32.39 5.80 -4.74
C GLU A 58 31.17 5.65 -3.81
N GLN A 59 30.92 4.42 -3.31
CA GLN A 59 29.84 4.16 -2.35
C GLN A 59 30.03 4.91 -1.03
N ILE A 60 31.25 4.95 -0.47
CA ILE A 60 31.54 5.65 0.78
C ILE A 60 31.26 7.16 0.65
N VAL A 61 31.71 7.77 -0.45
CA VAL A 61 31.49 9.21 -0.71
C VAL A 61 30.00 9.50 -0.89
N HIS A 62 29.31 8.65 -1.65
CA HIS A 62 27.88 8.73 -1.84
C HIS A 62 27.10 8.70 -0.51
N ASP A 63 27.35 7.69 0.33
CA ASP A 63 26.64 7.50 1.60
C ASP A 63 26.93 8.63 2.60
N ALA A 64 28.16 9.16 2.58
CA ALA A 64 28.60 10.24 3.45
C ALA A 64 27.90 11.57 3.16
N TYR A 65 27.74 11.93 1.88
CA TYR A 65 27.04 13.15 1.47
C TYR A 65 25.53 13.08 1.72
N LEU A 66 24.95 11.89 1.58
CA LEU A 66 23.56 11.63 1.94
C LEU A 66 23.31 11.74 3.45
N GLU A 67 24.20 11.18 4.28
CA GLU A 67 24.12 11.30 5.74
C GLU A 67 24.26 12.74 6.23
N ALA A 68 25.07 13.54 5.55
CA ALA A 68 25.21 14.97 5.82
C ALA A 68 23.99 15.81 5.42
N GLY A 69 23.01 15.22 4.72
CA GLY A 69 21.81 15.91 4.23
C GLY A 69 22.09 16.89 3.09
N GLU A 70 23.19 16.69 2.35
CA GLU A 70 23.57 17.53 1.22
C GLU A 70 22.77 17.15 -0.04
N ASP A 71 22.55 18.10 -0.95
CA ASP A 71 21.78 17.86 -2.18
C ASP A 71 22.58 16.99 -3.16
N VAL A 72 22.28 15.70 -3.17
CA VAL A 72 22.93 14.70 -4.05
C VAL A 72 22.14 14.41 -5.33
N GLY A 73 21.01 15.10 -5.55
CA GLY A 73 20.09 14.82 -6.66
C GLY A 73 19.10 13.68 -6.37
N GLY A 74 17.87 13.82 -6.89
CA GLY A 74 16.74 12.96 -6.52
C GLY A 74 16.86 11.48 -6.92
N ASP A 75 17.52 11.16 -8.03
CA ASP A 75 17.69 9.77 -8.49
C ASP A 75 18.68 9.01 -7.61
N ILE A 76 19.72 9.69 -7.14
CA ILE A 76 20.79 9.14 -6.29
C ILE A 76 20.26 8.90 -4.88
N LEU A 77 19.55 9.89 -4.32
CA LEU A 77 18.82 9.72 -3.08
C LEU A 77 17.81 8.56 -3.17
N ARG A 78 17.09 8.46 -4.28
CA ARG A 78 16.17 7.35 -4.52
C ARG A 78 16.92 6.01 -4.50
N GLU A 79 17.94 5.84 -5.34
CA GLU A 79 18.75 4.61 -5.41
C GLU A 79 19.31 4.20 -4.03
N HIS A 80 19.83 5.16 -3.26
CA HIS A 80 20.30 4.92 -1.90
C HIS A 80 19.19 4.43 -0.96
N LEU A 81 18.04 5.09 -0.95
CA LEU A 81 16.91 4.70 -0.10
C LEU A 81 16.39 3.31 -0.46
N TRP A 82 16.40 2.95 -1.75
CA TRP A 82 16.09 1.60 -2.20
C TRP A 82 17.12 0.60 -1.68
N GLN A 83 18.42 0.90 -1.81
CA GLN A 83 19.49 0.03 -1.35
C GLN A 83 19.43 -0.18 0.17
N GLN A 84 19.27 0.90 0.95
CA GLN A 84 19.07 0.83 2.39
C GLN A 84 17.84 -0.02 2.76
N ALA A 85 16.73 0.13 2.03
CA ALA A 85 15.55 -0.69 2.25
C ALA A 85 15.82 -2.19 1.98
N PHE A 86 16.56 -2.53 0.92
CA PHE A 86 16.94 -3.92 0.65
C PHE A 86 17.88 -4.49 1.72
N ASP A 87 18.90 -3.73 2.11
CA ASP A 87 19.85 -4.14 3.15
C ASP A 87 19.15 -4.31 4.51
N GLY A 88 18.22 -3.41 4.85
CA GLY A 88 17.36 -3.56 6.02
C GLY A 88 16.56 -4.85 6.01
N ARG A 89 15.91 -5.18 4.87
CA ARG A 89 15.13 -6.42 4.72
C ARG A 89 15.99 -7.68 4.83
N ARG A 90 17.20 -7.66 4.26
CA ARG A 90 18.18 -8.75 4.44
C ARG A 90 18.63 -8.88 5.89
N GLY A 91 18.84 -7.75 6.56
CA GLY A 91 19.14 -7.70 8.00
C GLY A 91 18.05 -8.37 8.83
N MET A 92 16.77 -8.14 8.53
CA MET A 92 15.65 -8.78 9.23
C MET A 92 15.67 -10.33 9.08
N ILE A 93 16.12 -10.84 7.94
CA ILE A 93 16.31 -12.30 7.75
C ILE A 93 17.46 -12.79 8.64
N ALA A 94 18.61 -12.10 8.59
CA ALA A 94 19.79 -12.47 9.38
C ALA A 94 19.51 -12.46 10.90
N ASN A 95 18.68 -11.51 11.36
CA ASN A 95 18.26 -11.38 12.76
C ASN A 95 17.15 -12.37 13.16
N GLY A 96 16.60 -13.14 12.21
CA GLY A 96 15.51 -14.08 12.47
C GLY A 96 14.15 -13.42 12.71
N GLU A 97 13.99 -12.15 12.32
CA GLU A 97 12.72 -11.42 12.34
C GLU A 97 11.81 -11.84 11.18
N LEU A 98 12.41 -12.31 10.08
CA LEU A 98 11.72 -12.92 8.93
C LEU A 98 12.14 -14.38 8.81
N LEU A 99 11.16 -15.29 8.81
CA LEU A 99 11.39 -16.73 8.79
C LEU A 99 10.99 -17.33 7.43
N PRO A 100 11.80 -18.24 6.86
CA PRO A 100 11.34 -19.08 5.76
C PRO A 100 10.07 -19.85 6.14
N PRO A 101 9.16 -20.16 5.19
CA PRO A 101 7.91 -20.87 5.48
C PRO A 101 8.12 -22.22 6.20
N THR A 102 9.18 -22.94 5.86
CA THR A 102 9.58 -24.21 6.48
C THR A 102 9.91 -24.05 7.96
N GLU A 103 10.67 -23.01 8.30
CA GLU A 103 11.05 -22.68 9.67
C GLU A 103 9.84 -22.20 10.49
N PHE A 104 9.07 -21.28 9.90
CA PHE A 104 7.86 -20.76 10.53
C PHE A 104 6.89 -21.88 10.89
N ARG A 105 6.65 -22.80 9.94
CA ARG A 105 5.82 -24.01 10.12
C ARG A 105 6.28 -24.84 11.31
N ARG A 106 7.58 -25.10 11.40
CA ARG A 106 8.19 -25.86 12.50
C ARG A 106 7.94 -25.17 13.84
N ARG A 107 8.09 -23.84 13.89
CA ARG A 107 7.92 -23.03 15.11
C ARG A 107 6.49 -23.02 15.64
N ILE A 108 5.49 -22.94 14.76
CA ILE A 108 4.07 -22.95 15.17
C ILE A 108 3.45 -24.35 15.21
N GLY A 109 4.15 -25.38 14.74
CA GLY A 109 3.72 -26.78 14.80
C GLY A 109 2.50 -27.10 13.93
N VAL A 110 2.39 -26.51 12.74
CA VAL A 110 1.28 -26.76 11.81
C VAL A 110 1.72 -27.54 10.57
N THR A 111 0.77 -28.11 9.84
CA THR A 111 1.04 -28.72 8.53
C THR A 111 1.16 -27.65 7.44
N GLU A 112 1.74 -28.01 6.29
CA GLU A 112 1.85 -27.13 5.12
C GLU A 112 0.49 -26.62 4.65
N LYS A 113 -0.45 -27.54 4.45
CA LYS A 113 -1.84 -27.22 4.12
C LYS A 113 -2.47 -26.24 5.09
N ARG A 114 -2.16 -26.36 6.39
CA ARG A 114 -2.69 -25.43 7.40
C ARG A 114 -2.02 -24.06 7.31
N LEU A 115 -0.72 -24.00 7.00
CA LEU A 115 -0.01 -22.75 6.76
C LEU A 115 -0.58 -22.02 5.53
N GLU A 116 -0.76 -22.73 4.42
CA GLU A 116 -1.41 -22.20 3.21
C GLU A 116 -2.81 -21.65 3.53
N GLN A 117 -3.58 -22.37 4.34
CA GLN A 117 -4.92 -21.93 4.73
C GLN A 117 -4.89 -20.64 5.56
N LEU A 118 -3.90 -20.49 6.46
CA LEU A 118 -3.72 -19.28 7.27
C LEU A 118 -3.20 -18.09 6.45
N LEU A 119 -2.39 -18.34 5.42
CA LEU A 119 -1.97 -17.30 4.47
C LEU A 119 -3.14 -16.89 3.57
N GLY A 120 -3.91 -17.87 3.06
CA GLY A 120 -5.03 -17.64 2.16
C GLY A 120 -6.22 -16.94 2.81
N ASP A 121 -6.49 -17.17 4.10
CA ASP A 121 -7.56 -16.47 4.83
C ASP A 121 -7.11 -15.14 5.47
N GLY A 122 -5.85 -14.75 5.26
CA GLY A 122 -5.25 -13.52 5.80
C GLY A 122 -4.95 -13.55 7.30
N SER A 123 -5.04 -14.70 7.97
CA SER A 123 -4.61 -14.86 9.37
C SER A 123 -3.11 -14.67 9.55
N LEU A 124 -2.35 -14.95 8.50
CA LEU A 124 -0.92 -14.73 8.36
C LEU A 124 -0.68 -14.01 7.03
N PHE A 125 0.53 -13.50 6.85
CA PHE A 125 0.98 -12.95 5.57
C PHE A 125 2.48 -13.18 5.40
N SER A 126 2.92 -13.15 4.16
CA SER A 126 4.34 -13.22 3.79
C SER A 126 4.78 -11.92 3.13
N VAL A 127 6.06 -11.60 3.28
CA VAL A 127 6.76 -10.55 2.54
C VAL A 127 7.75 -11.18 1.58
N GLU A 128 7.99 -10.50 0.45
CA GLU A 128 9.01 -10.91 -0.51
C GLU A 128 10.32 -10.15 -0.24
N VAL A 129 11.42 -10.89 -0.16
CA VAL A 129 12.79 -10.36 -0.11
C VAL A 129 13.61 -11.11 -1.15
N ASP A 130 14.22 -10.38 -2.08
CA ASP A 130 15.06 -10.93 -3.16
C ASP A 130 14.38 -12.11 -3.93
N GLY A 131 13.08 -11.99 -4.21
CA GLY A 131 12.30 -13.00 -4.94
C GLY A 131 11.84 -14.20 -4.12
N ALA A 132 12.16 -14.26 -2.82
CA ALA A 132 11.75 -15.33 -1.92
C ALA A 132 10.76 -14.84 -0.85
N LEU A 133 9.80 -15.70 -0.48
CA LEU A 133 8.78 -15.39 0.52
C LEU A 133 9.26 -15.72 1.94
N PHE A 134 9.06 -14.77 2.85
CA PHE A 134 9.33 -14.91 4.27
C PHE A 134 8.10 -14.51 5.10
N ILE A 135 7.97 -15.10 6.29
CA ILE A 135 6.86 -14.83 7.22
C ILE A 135 7.41 -14.14 8.47
N PRO A 136 6.82 -13.02 8.92
CA PRO A 136 7.27 -12.33 10.12
C PRO A 136 7.26 -13.24 11.36
N ALA A 137 8.39 -13.35 12.05
CA ALA A 137 8.59 -14.21 13.21
C ALA A 137 7.65 -13.87 14.37
N VAL A 138 7.24 -12.60 14.48
CA VAL A 138 6.27 -12.12 15.47
C VAL A 138 4.94 -12.87 15.40
N LEU A 139 4.53 -13.33 14.20
CA LEU A 139 3.31 -14.10 14.01
C LEU A 139 3.40 -15.53 14.58
N ALA A 140 4.60 -15.98 14.95
CA ALA A 140 4.87 -17.25 15.62
C ALA A 140 5.21 -17.08 17.12
N ASN A 141 5.24 -15.86 17.64
CA ASN A 141 5.62 -15.61 19.02
C ASN A 141 4.49 -15.98 20.00
N ARG A 142 4.71 -17.03 20.80
CA ARG A 142 3.73 -17.54 21.77
C ARG A 142 3.51 -16.60 22.97
N ALA A 143 4.33 -15.58 23.13
CA ALA A 143 4.10 -14.53 24.14
C ALA A 143 2.85 -13.69 23.83
N HIS A 144 2.42 -13.62 22.56
CA HIS A 144 1.22 -12.88 22.18
C HIS A 144 -0.02 -13.76 22.17
N ASN A 145 -1.19 -13.13 22.37
CA ASN A 145 -2.47 -13.76 22.07
C ASN A 145 -2.64 -14.00 20.56
N LEU A 146 -2.18 -15.17 20.08
CA LEU A 146 -2.16 -15.53 18.66
C LEU A 146 -3.56 -15.53 18.01
N ARG A 147 -4.62 -15.77 18.78
CA ARG A 147 -6.00 -15.70 18.26
C ARG A 147 -6.36 -14.27 17.89
N ARG A 148 -6.07 -13.32 18.78
CA ARG A 148 -6.31 -11.90 18.57
C ARG A 148 -5.38 -11.32 17.51
N LEU A 149 -4.10 -11.72 17.50
CA LEU A 149 -3.15 -11.35 16.46
C LEU A 149 -3.61 -11.77 15.05
N ARG A 150 -4.07 -13.02 14.88
CA ARG A 150 -4.64 -13.48 13.60
C ARG A 150 -5.88 -12.70 13.21
N ALA A 151 -6.74 -12.35 14.17
CA ALA A 151 -7.90 -11.51 13.90
C ALA A 151 -7.50 -10.11 13.45
N THR A 152 -6.46 -9.50 14.04
CA THR A 152 -5.87 -8.24 13.58
C THR A 152 -5.30 -8.38 12.18
N CYS A 153 -4.54 -9.45 11.89
CA CYS A 153 -3.99 -9.72 10.56
C CYS A 153 -5.07 -9.74 9.48
N ARG A 154 -6.21 -10.38 9.75
CA ARG A 154 -7.37 -10.40 8.83
C ARG A 154 -8.00 -9.03 8.60
N ILE A 155 -7.90 -8.11 9.56
CA ILE A 155 -8.42 -6.74 9.41
C ILE A 155 -7.50 -5.95 8.47
N ILE A 156 -6.19 -6.11 8.63
CA ILE A 156 -5.18 -5.32 7.93
C ILE A 156 -4.79 -5.88 6.54
N VAL A 157 -5.47 -6.91 6.06
CA VAL A 157 -5.24 -7.51 4.72
C VAL A 157 -5.24 -6.49 3.57
N PRO A 158 -6.08 -5.45 3.54
CA PRO A 158 -6.05 -4.50 2.42
C PRO A 158 -4.69 -3.81 2.22
N ALA A 159 -3.87 -3.68 3.26
CA ALA A 159 -2.57 -3.05 3.16
C ALA A 159 -1.51 -3.95 2.48
N PRO A 160 -0.49 -3.38 1.81
CA PRO A 160 0.67 -4.14 1.35
C PRO A 160 1.39 -4.87 2.50
N PRO A 161 1.98 -6.05 2.27
CA PRO A 161 2.60 -6.87 3.32
C PRO A 161 3.62 -6.13 4.21
N TRP A 162 4.49 -5.29 3.64
CA TRP A 162 5.46 -4.51 4.42
C TRP A 162 4.80 -3.49 5.35
N CYS A 163 3.70 -2.87 4.90
CA CYS A 163 2.92 -1.94 5.73
C CYS A 163 2.21 -2.67 6.88
N ARG A 164 1.86 -3.95 6.71
CA ARG A 164 1.31 -4.78 7.81
C ARG A 164 2.37 -5.08 8.87
N ILE A 165 3.64 -5.27 8.48
CA ILE A 165 4.74 -5.41 9.44
C ILE A 165 4.88 -4.12 10.24
N ASP A 166 4.97 -2.97 9.56
CA ASP A 166 5.08 -1.67 10.23
C ASP A 166 3.88 -1.41 11.15
N PHE A 167 2.66 -1.75 10.71
CA PHE A 167 1.48 -1.69 11.57
C PHE A 167 1.68 -2.47 12.86
N LEU A 168 2.10 -3.74 12.79
CA LEU A 168 2.24 -4.58 13.97
C LEU A 168 3.39 -4.14 14.88
N SER A 169 4.50 -3.65 14.32
CA SER A 169 5.74 -3.41 15.07
C SER A 169 5.89 -1.98 15.60
N SER A 170 5.20 -1.00 15.03
CA SER A 170 5.40 0.42 15.35
C SER A 170 4.36 0.97 16.33
N PRO A 171 4.76 1.78 17.33
CA PRO A 171 3.85 2.54 18.17
C PRO A 171 2.92 3.42 17.35
N ARG A 172 1.67 3.60 17.82
CA ARG A 172 0.69 4.44 17.12
C ARG A 172 0.07 5.47 18.02
N GLY A 173 0.08 6.74 17.59
CA GLY A 173 -0.60 7.83 18.31
C GLY A 173 -2.09 7.55 18.50
N SER A 174 -2.75 6.90 17.52
CA SER A 174 -4.15 6.47 17.63
C SER A 174 -4.40 5.38 18.68
N LEU A 175 -3.35 4.77 19.22
CA LEU A 175 -3.40 3.79 20.32
C LEU A 175 -2.74 4.36 21.60
N GLY A 176 -2.59 5.68 21.70
CA GLY A 176 -1.93 6.32 22.85
C GLY A 176 -0.44 5.98 22.93
N ASP A 177 0.23 5.97 21.77
CA ASP A 177 1.66 5.65 21.60
C ASP A 177 2.07 4.24 22.03
N ARG A 178 1.08 3.32 22.11
CA ARG A 178 1.31 1.89 22.30
C ARG A 178 1.40 1.16 20.96
N GLY A 179 2.11 0.03 20.94
CA GLY A 179 2.19 -0.86 19.78
C GLY A 179 0.98 -1.79 19.69
N PRO A 180 0.50 -2.17 18.49
CA PRO A 180 -0.60 -3.11 18.34
C PRO A 180 -0.43 -4.45 19.05
N LEU A 181 0.80 -4.94 19.17
CA LEU A 181 1.09 -6.20 19.86
C LEU A 181 0.85 -6.10 21.38
N ASP A 182 1.03 -4.92 21.96
CA ASP A 182 0.80 -4.65 23.38
C ASP A 182 -0.69 -4.58 23.72
N MET A 183 -1.55 -4.36 22.72
CA MET A 183 -3.00 -4.27 22.90
C MET A 183 -3.69 -5.65 22.84
N LEU A 184 -2.92 -6.73 22.68
CA LEU A 184 -3.50 -8.05 22.38
C LEU A 184 -4.05 -8.78 23.61
N ASP A 185 -3.61 -8.45 24.82
CA ASP A 185 -3.94 -9.27 26.00
C ASP A 185 -5.19 -8.79 26.76
N ASP A 186 -5.49 -7.50 26.73
CA ASP A 186 -6.69 -6.93 27.36
C ASP A 186 -7.87 -6.80 26.36
N ASP A 187 -9.11 -6.99 26.83
CA ASP A 187 -10.32 -6.99 25.99
C ASP A 187 -10.68 -5.59 25.45
N ASP A 188 -10.58 -4.56 26.29
CA ASP A 188 -10.91 -3.18 25.91
C ASP A 188 -9.83 -2.60 24.99
N ASP A 189 -8.57 -2.89 25.30
CA ASP A 189 -7.42 -2.61 24.44
C ASP A 189 -7.57 -3.29 23.08
N PHE A 190 -7.92 -4.58 23.06
CA PHE A 190 -8.10 -5.30 21.80
C PHE A 190 -9.29 -4.76 21.00
N LYS A 191 -10.37 -4.36 21.65
CA LYS A 191 -11.50 -3.69 20.99
C LYS A 191 -11.06 -2.38 20.33
N THR A 192 -10.27 -1.58 21.02
CA THR A 192 -9.68 -0.34 20.50
C THR A 192 -8.76 -0.62 19.32
N LEU A 193 -7.88 -1.61 19.45
CA LEU A 193 -7.00 -2.05 18.36
C LEU A 193 -7.80 -2.43 17.11
N ARG A 194 -8.89 -3.18 17.26
CA ARG A 194 -9.72 -3.59 16.11
C ARG A 194 -10.34 -2.39 15.37
N GLN A 195 -10.75 -1.35 16.10
CA GLN A 195 -11.31 -0.13 15.50
C GLN A 195 -10.24 0.63 14.75
N VAL A 196 -9.07 0.85 15.37
CA VAL A 196 -7.93 1.53 14.74
C VAL A 196 -7.42 0.74 13.54
N ALA A 197 -7.28 -0.58 13.65
CA ALA A 197 -6.86 -1.44 12.55
C ALA A 197 -7.83 -1.37 11.37
N ALA A 198 -9.14 -1.30 11.62
CA ALA A 198 -10.14 -1.20 10.56
C ALA A 198 -10.11 0.17 9.87
N ALA A 199 -9.94 1.26 10.64
CA ALA A 199 -9.78 2.60 10.10
C ALA A 199 -8.51 2.68 9.23
N TRP A 200 -7.38 2.22 9.77
CA TRP A 200 -6.11 2.18 9.05
C TRP A 200 -6.18 1.30 7.79
N ALA A 201 -6.82 0.12 7.87
CA ALA A 201 -6.98 -0.76 6.72
C ALA A 201 -7.82 -0.14 5.59
N ALA A 202 -8.77 0.75 5.92
CA ALA A 202 -9.59 1.43 4.93
C ALA A 202 -8.78 2.37 4.03
N GLU A 203 -7.69 2.96 4.53
CA GLU A 203 -6.78 3.84 3.76
C GLU A 203 -6.14 3.11 2.57
N TRP A 204 -6.05 1.79 2.62
CA TRP A 204 -5.42 0.96 1.58
C TRP A 204 -6.39 0.44 0.52
N SER A 205 -7.66 0.83 0.59
CA SER A 205 -8.69 0.38 -0.33
C SER A 205 -9.66 1.49 -0.66
N ARG A 206 -9.82 1.79 -1.94
CA ARG A 206 -10.75 2.79 -2.46
C ARG A 206 -11.92 2.10 -3.15
N THR A 207 -13.13 2.49 -2.77
CA THR A 207 -14.33 2.13 -3.52
C THR A 207 -14.70 3.31 -4.41
N THR A 208 -14.89 3.04 -5.70
CA THR A 208 -15.25 4.04 -6.70
C THR A 208 -16.58 3.66 -7.34
N VAL A 209 -17.47 4.65 -7.47
CA VAL A 209 -18.77 4.54 -8.11
C VAL A 209 -18.77 5.45 -9.33
N LYS A 210 -18.99 4.89 -10.51
CA LYS A 210 -19.06 5.63 -11.77
C LYS A 210 -20.45 5.50 -12.38
N LEU A 211 -21.01 6.61 -12.84
CA LEU A 211 -22.30 6.69 -13.51
C LEU A 211 -22.07 7.04 -14.98
N TYR A 212 -22.68 6.29 -15.89
CA TYR A 212 -22.62 6.52 -17.34
C TYR A 212 -24.01 6.66 -17.91
N GLU A 213 -24.20 7.53 -18.90
CA GLU A 213 -25.46 7.64 -19.61
C GLU A 213 -25.76 6.36 -20.40
N GLY A 214 -27.01 5.91 -20.41
CA GLY A 214 -27.45 4.71 -21.13
C GLY A 214 -27.36 3.41 -20.33
N THR A 215 -27.60 2.30 -21.01
CA THR A 215 -27.61 0.95 -20.43
C THR A 215 -26.38 0.19 -20.90
N HIS A 216 -25.45 -0.06 -19.99
CA HIS A 216 -24.19 -0.73 -20.26
C HIS A 216 -24.11 -2.05 -19.49
N GLU A 217 -23.46 -3.05 -20.07
CA GLU A 217 -23.15 -4.31 -19.37
C GLU A 217 -21.69 -4.36 -18.91
N THR A 218 -20.83 -3.58 -19.55
CA THR A 218 -19.41 -3.38 -19.23
C THR A 218 -19.10 -1.89 -19.19
N GLU A 219 -18.09 -1.50 -18.41
CA GLU A 219 -17.69 -0.09 -18.30
C GLU A 219 -17.23 0.45 -19.67
N PRO A 220 -17.80 1.57 -20.17
CA PRO A 220 -17.37 2.18 -21.43
C PRO A 220 -15.94 2.73 -21.34
N SER A 221 -15.13 2.52 -22.37
CA SER A 221 -13.75 3.01 -22.44
C SER A 221 -13.59 4.32 -23.22
N ASP A 222 -14.58 4.70 -24.01
CA ASP A 222 -14.55 5.78 -25.00
C ASP A 222 -15.41 6.99 -24.62
N VAL A 223 -16.22 6.87 -23.57
CA VAL A 223 -17.11 7.93 -23.08
C VAL A 223 -16.76 8.27 -21.63
N PRO A 224 -16.65 9.55 -21.25
CA PRO A 224 -16.43 9.91 -19.86
C PRO A 224 -17.67 9.61 -18.99
N PRO A 225 -17.50 9.27 -17.71
CA PRO A 225 -18.62 9.10 -16.80
C PRO A 225 -19.36 10.42 -16.57
N LEU A 226 -20.69 10.36 -16.46
CA LEU A 226 -21.54 11.46 -16.01
C LEU A 226 -21.19 11.92 -14.59
N TYR A 227 -20.74 10.97 -13.76
CA TYR A 227 -20.36 11.23 -12.38
C TYR A 227 -19.46 10.11 -11.86
N THR A 228 -18.45 10.47 -11.10
CA THR A 228 -17.57 9.57 -10.36
C THR A 228 -17.54 10.03 -8.91
N ALA A 229 -17.72 9.09 -7.98
CA ALA A 229 -17.48 9.32 -6.56
C ALA A 229 -16.58 8.23 -5.99
N SER A 230 -15.60 8.61 -5.18
CA SER A 230 -14.67 7.66 -4.56
C SER A 230 -14.45 7.96 -3.09
N ALA A 231 -14.27 6.91 -2.30
CA ALA A 231 -13.89 7.01 -0.89
C ALA A 231 -13.02 5.83 -0.47
N GLU A 232 -12.10 6.09 0.46
CA GLU A 232 -11.30 5.07 1.14
C GLU A 232 -12.18 4.32 2.13
N ILE A 233 -12.46 3.05 1.83
CA ILE A 233 -13.42 2.24 2.57
C ILE A 233 -12.90 0.80 2.64
N ASP A 234 -12.95 0.24 3.86
CA ASP A 234 -12.63 -1.16 4.14
C ASP A 234 -13.42 -2.11 3.23
N PRO A 235 -12.74 -2.89 2.36
CA PRO A 235 -13.38 -3.68 1.32
C PRO A 235 -14.18 -4.86 1.86
N ARG A 236 -14.01 -5.19 3.15
CA ARG A 236 -14.74 -6.26 3.84
C ARG A 236 -16.17 -5.84 4.20
N ARG A 237 -16.47 -4.53 4.15
CA ARG A 237 -17.85 -4.02 4.29
C ARG A 237 -18.68 -4.42 3.07
N ARG A 238 -20.00 -4.53 3.26
CA ARG A 238 -20.92 -4.95 2.18
C ARG A 238 -20.83 -3.96 1.01
N LEU A 239 -20.79 -4.49 -0.21
CA LEU A 239 -20.65 -3.72 -1.45
C LEU A 239 -21.54 -2.46 -1.51
N TRP A 240 -22.84 -2.60 -1.26
CA TRP A 240 -23.79 -1.49 -1.33
C TRP A 240 -23.68 -0.49 -0.17
N GLU A 241 -23.15 -0.92 0.98
CA GLU A 241 -22.78 0.01 2.05
C GLU A 241 -21.61 0.90 1.61
N ARG A 242 -20.57 0.30 1.02
CA ARG A 242 -19.41 1.02 0.51
C ARG A 242 -19.78 1.97 -0.63
N ALA A 243 -20.52 1.49 -1.62
CA ALA A 243 -20.97 2.30 -2.74
C ALA A 243 -21.85 3.48 -2.28
N SER A 244 -22.74 3.25 -1.31
CA SER A 244 -23.54 4.32 -0.72
C SER A 244 -22.70 5.35 0.03
N GLU A 245 -21.63 4.92 0.69
CA GLU A 245 -20.74 5.81 1.43
C GLU A 245 -19.89 6.62 0.47
N ALA A 246 -19.35 6.02 -0.58
CA ALA A 246 -18.64 6.73 -1.65
C ALA A 246 -19.50 7.85 -2.27
N LEU A 247 -20.78 7.60 -2.53
CA LEU A 247 -21.71 8.64 -3.04
C LEU A 247 -22.05 9.74 -2.02
N LYS A 248 -21.89 9.49 -0.71
CA LYS A 248 -22.24 10.43 0.37
C LYS A 248 -21.06 11.25 0.86
N VAL A 249 -19.88 10.63 0.92
CA VAL A 249 -18.65 11.26 1.36
C VAL A 249 -18.22 12.23 0.28
N HIS A 250 -18.23 13.52 0.58
CA HIS A 250 -17.88 14.60 -0.35
C HIS A 250 -16.38 14.67 -0.69
N GLY A 251 -15.62 13.57 -0.53
CA GLY A 251 -14.18 13.53 -0.71
C GLY A 251 -13.80 13.72 -2.17
N TYR A 252 -13.97 12.68 -2.99
CA TYR A 252 -13.62 12.72 -4.41
C TYR A 252 -14.87 12.55 -5.26
N GLN A 253 -15.39 13.66 -5.78
CA GLN A 253 -16.55 13.68 -6.66
C GLN A 253 -16.27 14.52 -7.91
N TRP A 254 -16.60 14.00 -9.09
CA TRP A 254 -16.37 14.68 -10.36
C TRP A 254 -17.32 14.21 -11.46
N PRO A 255 -17.81 15.09 -12.36
CA PRO A 255 -17.75 16.54 -12.28
C PRO A 255 -18.54 17.05 -11.07
N LEU A 256 -18.24 18.27 -10.62
CA LEU A 256 -19.13 18.98 -9.69
C LEU A 256 -20.33 19.49 -10.49
N GLY A 257 -21.53 19.40 -9.91
CA GLY A 257 -22.79 19.73 -10.60
C GLY A 257 -22.86 21.15 -11.20
N PRO A 258 -23.93 21.47 -11.93
CA PRO A 258 -25.23 20.77 -11.96
C PRO A 258 -25.21 19.48 -12.78
N TYR A 259 -25.97 18.49 -12.33
CA TYR A 259 -26.08 17.20 -13.00
C TYR A 259 -27.29 17.19 -13.93
N SER A 260 -27.14 16.61 -15.12
CA SER A 260 -28.20 16.43 -16.10
C SER A 260 -29.32 15.52 -15.55
N ASP A 261 -30.56 15.80 -15.97
CA ASP A 261 -31.71 14.93 -15.70
C ASP A 261 -31.68 13.74 -16.67
N VAL A 262 -30.90 12.72 -16.32
CA VAL A 262 -30.72 11.51 -17.13
C VAL A 262 -31.66 10.42 -16.62
N ARG A 263 -32.56 9.96 -17.50
CA ARG A 263 -33.55 8.92 -17.18
C ARG A 263 -33.08 7.49 -17.38
N LYS A 264 -31.94 7.29 -18.06
CA LYS A 264 -31.35 5.98 -18.33
C LYS A 264 -29.85 6.06 -18.12
N PHE A 265 -29.35 5.35 -17.13
CA PHE A 265 -27.92 5.37 -16.81
C PHE A 265 -27.50 4.05 -16.17
N THR A 266 -26.20 3.79 -16.17
CA THR A 266 -25.59 2.60 -15.59
C THR A 266 -24.60 3.02 -14.53
N LEU A 267 -24.64 2.31 -13.41
CA LEU A 267 -23.75 2.47 -12.27
C LEU A 267 -22.76 1.30 -12.24
N PHE A 268 -21.47 1.62 -12.19
CA PHE A 268 -20.39 0.69 -11.93
C PHE A 268 -19.81 0.92 -10.54
N VAL A 269 -19.52 -0.16 -9.82
CA VAL A 269 -18.75 -0.13 -8.57
C VAL A 269 -17.48 -0.91 -8.80
N GLU A 270 -16.35 -0.27 -8.50
CA GLU A 270 -15.02 -0.88 -8.54
C GLU A 270 -14.31 -0.69 -7.20
N ARG A 271 -13.38 -1.60 -6.93
CA ARG A 271 -12.46 -1.54 -5.79
C ARG A 271 -11.04 -1.42 -6.31
N GLU A 272 -10.35 -0.39 -5.87
CA GLU A 272 -8.90 -0.25 -6.03
C GLU A 272 -8.25 -0.58 -4.68
N THR A 273 -7.23 -1.43 -4.67
CA THR A 273 -6.46 -1.74 -3.46
C THR A 273 -5.00 -1.45 -3.73
N ALA A 274 -4.32 -0.88 -2.74
CA ALA A 274 -2.95 -0.44 -2.91
C ALA A 274 -2.03 -1.60 -3.33
N GLY A 275 -1.33 -1.42 -4.44
CA GLY A 275 -0.45 -2.42 -5.04
C GLY A 275 -1.11 -3.27 -6.13
N ASP A 276 -2.42 -3.21 -6.32
CA ASP A 276 -3.08 -3.83 -7.47
C ASP A 276 -2.77 -3.06 -8.76
N ALA A 277 -2.56 -3.77 -9.86
CA ALA A 277 -2.24 -3.16 -11.16
C ALA A 277 -3.45 -2.46 -11.81
N ALA A 278 -4.67 -2.86 -11.44
CA ALA A 278 -5.91 -2.29 -11.96
C ALA A 278 -7.05 -2.42 -10.92
N PRO A 279 -8.07 -1.54 -10.97
CA PRO A 279 -9.27 -1.69 -10.17
C PRO A 279 -9.98 -3.03 -10.45
N THR A 280 -10.50 -3.65 -9.41
CA THR A 280 -11.34 -4.84 -9.50
C THR A 280 -12.80 -4.41 -9.69
N PRO A 281 -13.47 -4.78 -10.81
CA PRO A 281 -14.90 -4.54 -10.97
C PRO A 281 -15.71 -5.39 -9.98
N GLU A 282 -16.63 -4.78 -9.26
CA GLU A 282 -17.44 -5.46 -8.24
C GLU A 282 -18.94 -5.45 -8.54
N ALA A 283 -19.44 -4.42 -9.24
CA ALA A 283 -20.86 -4.32 -9.56
C ALA A 283 -21.14 -3.56 -10.85
N CYS A 284 -22.17 -3.97 -11.58
CA CYS A 284 -22.79 -3.21 -12.67
C CYS A 284 -24.32 -3.22 -12.51
N MET A 285 -24.94 -2.04 -12.47
CA MET A 285 -26.37 -1.85 -12.29
C MET A 285 -26.94 -0.84 -13.29
N GLN A 286 -27.90 -1.28 -14.09
CA GLN A 286 -28.65 -0.43 -15.01
C GLN A 286 -29.87 0.15 -14.28
N ILE A 287 -30.10 1.45 -14.44
CA ILE A 287 -31.20 2.19 -13.84
C ILE A 287 -31.98 2.89 -14.95
N VAL A 288 -33.28 2.62 -15.02
CA VAL A 288 -34.19 3.22 -16.00
C VAL A 288 -35.39 3.83 -15.28
N VAL A 289 -35.63 5.11 -15.50
CA VAL A 289 -36.82 5.83 -15.03
C VAL A 289 -37.85 5.83 -16.15
N ASP A 290 -38.97 5.14 -15.92
CA ASP A 290 -40.09 5.01 -16.84
C ASP A 290 -41.36 5.59 -16.19
N GLY A 291 -41.67 6.85 -16.51
CA GLY A 291 -42.76 7.58 -15.88
C GLY A 291 -42.56 7.74 -14.37
N GLU A 292 -43.46 7.15 -13.58
CA GLU A 292 -43.41 7.12 -12.12
C GLU A 292 -42.71 5.88 -11.55
N ASP A 293 -42.06 5.05 -12.39
CA ASP A 293 -41.38 3.83 -11.96
C ASP A 293 -39.87 3.91 -12.20
N ILE A 294 -39.10 3.36 -11.27
CA ILE A 294 -37.66 3.10 -11.40
C ILE A 294 -37.48 1.59 -11.56
N ARG A 295 -36.93 1.19 -12.70
CA ARG A 295 -36.50 -0.19 -12.95
C ARG A 295 -35.00 -0.29 -12.75
N ILE A 296 -34.58 -1.28 -11.98
CA ILE A 296 -33.17 -1.61 -11.78
C ILE A 296 -32.88 -3.01 -12.30
N ARG A 297 -31.73 -3.19 -12.95
CA ARG A 297 -31.21 -4.50 -13.36
C ARG A 297 -29.77 -4.61 -12.92
N LEU A 298 -29.50 -5.58 -12.04
CA LEU A 298 -28.13 -5.93 -11.65
C LEU A 298 -27.56 -6.89 -12.70
N VAL A 299 -26.49 -6.48 -13.38
CA VAL A 299 -25.92 -7.21 -14.54
C VAL A 299 -24.76 -8.10 -14.13
N ALA A 300 -23.87 -7.61 -13.28
CA ALA A 300 -22.73 -8.37 -12.80
C ALA A 300 -22.36 -7.91 -11.39
N ALA A 301 -22.60 -8.77 -10.40
CA ALA A 301 -21.84 -8.79 -9.16
C ALA A 301 -21.29 -10.21 -9.01
N PRO A 302 -20.05 -10.43 -8.53
CA PRO A 302 -19.50 -11.77 -8.35
C PRO A 302 -20.49 -12.70 -7.63
N GLY A 303 -20.95 -13.76 -8.31
CA GLY A 303 -21.89 -14.75 -7.77
C GLY A 303 -23.39 -14.42 -7.86
N ALA A 304 -23.79 -13.31 -8.50
CA ALA A 304 -25.20 -12.92 -8.62
C ALA A 304 -25.82 -13.35 -9.97
N THR A 305 -27.01 -13.97 -9.93
CA THR A 305 -27.89 -14.05 -11.10
C THR A 305 -28.46 -12.67 -11.41
N PRO A 306 -28.63 -12.31 -12.70
CA PRO A 306 -29.24 -11.05 -13.07
C PRO A 306 -30.61 -10.90 -12.41
N ARG A 307 -30.79 -9.83 -11.63
CA ARG A 307 -32.01 -9.58 -10.88
C ARG A 307 -32.58 -8.23 -11.27
N SER A 308 -33.85 -8.21 -11.63
CA SER A 308 -34.61 -6.99 -11.92
C SER A 308 -35.59 -6.68 -10.80
N GLN A 309 -35.70 -5.40 -10.44
CA GLN A 309 -36.67 -4.91 -9.46
C GLN A 309 -37.26 -3.58 -9.94
N THR A 310 -38.49 -3.29 -9.52
CA THR A 310 -39.19 -2.04 -9.86
C THR A 310 -39.69 -1.39 -8.57
N PHE A 311 -39.54 -0.08 -8.44
CA PHE A 311 -40.04 0.69 -7.30
C PHE A 311 -40.41 2.13 -7.70
N PRO A 312 -41.29 2.82 -6.95
CA PRO A 312 -41.82 4.12 -7.37
C PRO A 312 -40.78 5.25 -7.40
N ALA A 313 -40.82 6.04 -8.46
CA ALA A 313 -40.12 7.31 -8.65
C ALA A 313 -40.79 8.41 -7.82
N LEU A 314 -40.45 8.50 -6.53
CA LEU A 314 -40.71 9.71 -5.74
C LEU A 314 -40.02 10.92 -6.40
N LYS A 315 -40.46 12.15 -6.09
CA LYS A 315 -39.83 13.39 -6.60
C LYS A 315 -38.31 13.39 -6.34
N GLN A 316 -37.54 13.19 -7.40
CA GLN A 316 -36.08 13.17 -7.39
C GLN A 316 -35.57 14.50 -7.93
N LYS A 317 -34.50 15.04 -7.36
CA LYS A 317 -33.94 16.34 -7.79
C LYS A 317 -32.89 16.21 -8.88
N ASN A 318 -32.15 15.10 -8.93
CA ASN A 318 -31.09 14.85 -9.92
C ASN A 318 -30.67 13.35 -9.97
N LEU A 319 -29.81 13.02 -10.93
CA LEU A 319 -29.17 11.72 -11.14
C LEU A 319 -28.55 11.10 -9.87
N ILE A 320 -27.86 11.89 -9.06
CA ILE A 320 -27.12 11.39 -7.89
C ILE A 320 -28.08 11.02 -6.76
N ASP A 321 -29.11 11.84 -6.53
CA ASP A 321 -30.14 11.53 -5.52
C ASP A 321 -30.85 10.22 -5.87
N LEU A 322 -31.04 9.95 -7.17
CA LEU A 322 -31.59 8.70 -7.67
C LEU A 322 -30.64 7.53 -7.43
N ALA A 323 -29.36 7.67 -7.77
CA ALA A 323 -28.35 6.65 -7.49
C ALA A 323 -28.24 6.33 -5.98
N LYS A 324 -28.20 7.36 -5.13
CA LYS A 324 -28.17 7.22 -3.66
C LYS A 324 -29.37 6.44 -3.14
N ARG A 325 -30.56 6.75 -3.64
CA ARG A 325 -31.80 6.08 -3.24
C ARG A 325 -31.84 4.63 -3.70
N VAL A 326 -31.44 4.35 -4.94
CA VAL A 326 -31.35 2.98 -5.47
C VAL A 326 -30.42 2.14 -4.61
N ILE A 327 -29.20 2.63 -4.31
CA ILE A 327 -28.24 1.88 -3.50
C ILE A 327 -28.76 1.68 -2.07
N ALA A 328 -29.44 2.68 -1.49
CA ALA A 328 -30.04 2.54 -0.16
C ALA A 328 -31.11 1.43 -0.09
N HIS A 329 -31.78 1.12 -1.20
CA HIS A 329 -32.73 0.02 -1.30
C HIS A 329 -32.06 -1.37 -1.39
N LEU A 330 -30.77 -1.43 -1.71
CA LEU A 330 -30.00 -2.66 -1.89
C LEU A 330 -29.18 -3.07 -0.65
N LYS A 331 -29.17 -2.26 0.42
CA LYS A 331 -28.45 -2.54 1.67
C LYS A 331 -29.14 -3.61 2.51
#